data_AF-A0A7S2DEJ9-F1
#
_entry.id   AF-A0A7S2DEJ9-F1
#
_cell.length_a   1.000
_cell.length_b   1.000
_cell.length_c   1.000
_cell.angle_alpha   90.00
_cell.angle_beta   90.00
_cell.angle_gamma   90.00
#
_symmetry.space_group_name_H-M   'P 1'
#
loop_
_entity.id
_entity.type
_entity.pdbx_description
1 polymer ?
#
loop_
_entity_poly.entity_id
_entity_poly.type
_entity_poly.pdbx_seq_one_letter_code
_entity_poly.pdbx_strand_id
1 'polypeptide(L)'
;AVPREWLAAGETPLVARRLTTRYGRLSLRLAASSTAASELVIHANVSLPTPFVAPAGGVRLRLRVPPPHSWMSLRSVMVGTRRWTAMDAAAEVISFSAGDLEDPELRTAMQSVVATFSSP
;
A
#
# COMPACT_ATOMS: atom_id res chain seq x y z
N ALA A 1 15.58 4.53 6.00
CA ALA A 1 14.50 3.58 6.32
C ALA A 1 13.19 4.13 5.75
N VAL A 2 12.29 3.28 5.25
CA VAL A 2 10.91 3.71 4.92
C VAL A 2 10.19 4.01 6.24
N PRO A 3 9.42 5.11 6.37
CA PRO A 3 8.76 5.48 7.62
C PRO A 3 7.83 4.37 8.10
N ARG A 4 7.81 4.17 9.43
CA ARG A 4 6.91 3.27 10.15
C ARG A 4 6.06 4.16 11.06
N GLU A 5 4.92 4.59 10.56
CA GLU A 5 3.99 5.43 11.31
C GLU A 5 2.61 4.79 11.31
N TRP A 6 1.92 4.97 12.43
CA TRP A 6 0.53 4.60 12.58
C TRP A 6 -0.31 5.84 12.25
N LEU A 7 -1.28 5.69 11.35
CA LEU A 7 -2.23 6.75 11.01
C LEU A 7 -3.61 6.35 11.51
N ALA A 8 -4.23 7.20 12.34
CA ALA A 8 -5.63 7.05 12.66
C ALA A 8 -6.52 7.50 11.48
N ALA A 9 -7.77 7.02 11.46
CA ALA A 9 -8.72 7.38 10.42
C ALA A 9 -9.00 8.90 10.46
N GLY A 10 -8.90 9.55 9.29
CA GLY A 10 -9.11 11.00 9.15
C GLY A 10 -7.91 11.87 9.51
N GLU A 11 -6.78 11.29 9.94
CA GLU A 11 -5.56 12.05 10.18
C GLU A 11 -4.94 12.62 8.90
N THR A 12 -4.03 13.57 9.09
CA THR A 12 -3.26 14.14 7.98
C THR A 12 -2.50 13.03 7.27
N PRO A 13 -2.62 12.90 5.92
CA PRO A 13 -1.94 11.86 5.19
C PRO A 13 -0.42 11.91 5.40
N LEU A 14 0.19 10.75 5.67
CA LEU A 14 1.63 10.61 5.63
C LEU A 14 2.10 10.80 4.18
N VAL A 15 3.03 11.71 3.97
CA VAL A 15 3.65 11.95 2.66
C VAL A 15 5.15 11.81 2.78
N ALA A 16 5.69 10.72 2.24
CA ALA A 16 7.11 10.43 2.23
C ALA A 16 7.63 10.53 0.80
N ARG A 17 8.44 11.56 0.50
CA ARG A 17 8.93 11.82 -0.86
C ARG A 17 10.38 11.40 -1.01
N ARG A 18 10.70 10.82 -2.18
CA ARG A 18 12.09 10.51 -2.60
C ARG A 18 12.89 9.70 -1.57
N LEU A 19 12.22 8.80 -0.84
CA LEU A 19 12.81 7.88 0.12
C LEU A 19 13.89 7.05 -0.55
N THR A 20 15.08 7.01 0.05
CA THR A 20 16.18 6.22 -0.49
C THR A 20 15.97 4.75 -0.12
N THR A 21 15.97 3.89 -1.14
CA THR A 21 15.93 2.44 -1.01
C THR A 21 17.11 1.82 -1.77
N ARG A 22 17.36 0.52 -1.56
CA ARG A 22 18.38 -0.22 -2.32
C ARG A 22 18.12 -0.25 -3.84
N TYR A 23 16.91 0.09 -4.27
CA TYR A 23 16.49 0.05 -5.67
C TYR A 23 16.20 1.44 -6.25
N GLY A 24 16.71 2.49 -5.61
CA GLY A 24 16.50 3.88 -6.01
C GLY A 24 15.55 4.62 -5.06
N ARG A 25 14.95 5.70 -5.55
CA ARG A 25 14.09 6.57 -4.75
C ARG A 25 12.64 6.11 -4.86
N LEU A 26 11.85 6.15 -3.78
CA LEU A 26 10.41 5.89 -3.83
C LEU A 26 9.65 7.04 -3.18
N SER A 27 8.45 7.34 -3.67
CA SER A 27 7.54 8.23 -2.96
C SER A 27 6.29 7.47 -2.57
N LEU A 28 5.84 7.70 -1.34
CA LEU A 28 4.66 7.10 -0.74
C LEU A 28 3.76 8.21 -0.21
N ARG A 29 2.46 8.08 -0.44
CA ARG A 29 1.45 8.77 0.37
C ARG A 29 0.50 7.75 0.96
N LEU A 30 0.16 7.90 2.23
CA LEU A 30 -0.74 7.00 2.97
C LEU A 30 -1.80 7.84 3.68
N ALA A 31 -3.06 7.41 3.59
CA ALA A 31 -4.18 7.98 4.32
C ALA A 31 -5.09 6.85 4.80
N ALA A 32 -5.66 7.00 5.99
CA ALA A 32 -6.64 6.08 6.54
C ALA A 32 -8.00 6.77 6.63
N SER A 33 -9.06 6.06 6.28
CA SER A 33 -10.45 6.47 6.44
C SER A 33 -11.25 5.32 7.06
N SER A 34 -12.28 5.65 7.83
CA SER A 34 -13.22 4.67 8.37
C SER A 34 -14.59 4.98 7.80
N THR A 35 -15.21 3.97 7.21
CA THR A 35 -16.55 4.03 6.61
C THR A 35 -17.62 3.48 7.57
N ALA A 36 -17.22 2.64 8.53
CA ALA A 36 -18.07 2.08 9.58
C ALA A 36 -17.21 1.62 10.77
N ALA A 37 -17.84 1.34 11.91
CA ALA A 37 -17.16 0.80 13.10
C ALA A 37 -16.40 -0.52 12.84
N SER A 38 -16.79 -1.25 11.79
CA SER A 38 -16.24 -2.56 11.42
C SER A 38 -15.41 -2.54 10.13
N GLU A 39 -15.14 -1.36 9.56
CA GLU A 39 -14.39 -1.22 8.31
C GLU A 39 -13.39 -0.07 8.37
N LEU A 40 -12.16 -0.37 7.98
CA LEU A 40 -11.08 0.59 7.81
C LEU A 40 -10.54 0.49 6.38
N VAL A 41 -10.46 1.64 5.71
CA VAL A 41 -9.94 1.75 4.36
C VAL A 41 -8.63 2.52 4.40
N ILE A 42 -7.59 1.93 3.80
CA ILE A 42 -6.27 2.54 3.67
C ILE A 42 -6.03 2.89 2.21
N HIS A 43 -5.84 4.17 1.94
CA HIS A 43 -5.45 4.69 0.63
C HIS A 43 -3.94 4.88 0.59
N ALA A 44 -3.26 4.16 -0.29
CA ALA A 44 -1.84 4.28 -0.54
C ALA A 44 -1.57 4.70 -1.99
N ASN A 45 -0.62 5.61 -2.17
CA ASN A 45 -0.07 5.98 -3.46
C ASN A 45 1.41 5.59 -3.45
N VAL A 46 1.79 4.65 -4.31
CA VAL A 46 3.17 4.23 -4.49
C VAL A 46 3.63 4.75 -5.84
N SER A 47 4.48 5.77 -5.81
CA SER A 47 5.06 6.36 -7.01
C SER A 47 6.50 5.92 -7.19
N LEU A 48 6.77 5.26 -8.33
CA LEU A 48 8.10 4.83 -8.75
C LEU A 48 8.75 5.93 -9.61
N PRO A 49 10.05 6.19 -9.46
CA PRO A 49 10.77 7.21 -10.24
C PRO A 49 10.99 6.72 -11.68
N THR A 50 11.30 7.64 -12.58
CA THR A 50 11.81 7.27 -13.91
C THR A 50 13.27 7.75 -13.99
N PRO A 51 14.26 6.86 -14.24
CA PRO A 51 14.15 5.41 -14.44
C PRO A 51 13.97 4.63 -13.12
N PHE A 52 13.15 3.56 -13.15
CA PHE A 52 13.04 2.57 -12.07
C PHE A 52 13.35 1.18 -12.63
N VAL A 53 14.34 0.53 -12.02
CA VAL A 53 14.72 -0.86 -12.32
C VAL A 53 14.00 -1.76 -11.32
N ALA A 54 13.15 -2.63 -11.84
CA ALA A 54 12.38 -3.53 -11.01
C ALA A 54 13.32 -4.48 -10.25
N PRO A 55 13.19 -4.59 -8.92
CA PRO A 55 13.92 -5.60 -8.18
C PRO A 55 13.46 -7.01 -8.56
N ALA A 56 14.40 -7.96 -8.67
CA ALA A 56 14.08 -9.35 -9.05
C ALA A 56 13.01 -10.01 -8.15
N GLY A 57 13.01 -9.67 -6.85
CA GLY A 57 12.00 -10.14 -5.89
C GLY A 57 10.72 -9.30 -5.81
N GLY A 58 10.59 -8.27 -6.66
CA GLY A 58 9.48 -7.34 -6.64
C GLY A 58 9.47 -6.37 -5.45
N VAL A 59 8.34 -5.70 -5.26
CA VAL A 59 8.08 -4.76 -4.16
C VAL A 59 6.95 -5.32 -3.30
N ARG A 60 7.11 -5.18 -1.98
CA ARG A 60 6.07 -5.53 -1.01
C ARG A 60 5.65 -4.29 -0.26
N LEU A 61 4.35 -4.01 -0.27
CA LEU A 61 3.72 -2.98 0.55
C LEU A 61 3.09 -3.67 1.75
N ARG A 62 3.56 -3.35 2.95
CA ARG A 62 2.97 -3.85 4.20
C ARG A 62 2.12 -2.74 4.82
N LEU A 63 0.84 -3.00 4.99
CA LEU A 63 -0.12 -2.06 5.56
C LEU A 63 -0.67 -2.69 6.84
N ARG A 64 -0.38 -2.12 7.99
CA ARG A 64 -0.86 -2.66 9.26
C ARG A 64 -2.03 -1.84 9.79
N VAL A 65 -3.00 -2.51 10.40
CA VAL A 65 -4.08 -1.82 11.11
C VAL A 65 -3.57 -1.31 12.47
N PRO A 66 -3.71 -0.01 12.79
CA PRO A 66 -3.32 0.52 14.08
C PRO A 66 -4.24 0.02 15.21
N PRO A 67 -3.74 -0.09 16.45
CA PRO A 67 -4.60 -0.18 17.63
C PRO A 67 -5.56 1.02 17.69
N PRO A 68 -6.83 0.83 18.11
CA PRO A 68 -7.41 -0.37 18.73
C PRO A 68 -8.02 -1.38 17.73
N HIS A 69 -7.83 -1.19 16.42
CA HIS A 69 -8.49 -2.00 15.37
C HIS A 69 -7.68 -3.23 14.95
N SER A 70 -6.71 -3.67 15.73
CA SER A 70 -5.79 -4.77 15.41
C SER A 70 -6.45 -6.14 15.20
N TRP A 71 -7.74 -6.27 15.49
CA TRP A 71 -8.56 -7.46 15.24
C TRP A 71 -9.13 -7.51 13.81
N MET A 72 -9.04 -6.42 13.04
CA MET A 72 -9.45 -6.40 11.64
C MET A 72 -8.42 -7.10 10.74
N SER A 73 -8.90 -7.76 9.70
CA SER A 73 -8.06 -8.44 8.70
C SER A 73 -8.17 -7.78 7.33
N LEU A 74 -7.08 -7.80 6.56
CA LEU A 74 -7.10 -7.36 5.16
C LEU A 74 -8.05 -8.26 4.35
N ARG A 75 -9.08 -7.67 3.74
CA ARG A 75 -10.11 -8.42 2.99
C ARG A 75 -10.03 -8.25 1.49
N SER A 76 -9.67 -7.06 1.04
CA SER A 76 -9.58 -6.77 -0.38
C SER A 76 -8.57 -5.65 -0.62
N VAL A 77 -8.01 -5.68 -1.82
CA VAL A 77 -7.10 -4.66 -2.32
C VAL A 77 -7.52 -4.32 -3.74
N MET A 78 -7.63 -3.03 -4.04
CA MET A 78 -7.76 -2.49 -5.38
C MET A 78 -6.49 -1.75 -5.74
N VAL A 79 -5.97 -1.97 -6.95
CA VAL A 79 -4.85 -1.21 -7.52
C VAL A 79 -5.37 -0.52 -8.78
N GLY A 80 -5.56 0.79 -8.69
CA GLY A 80 -6.39 1.53 -9.63
C GLY A 80 -7.82 0.98 -9.62
N THR A 81 -8.27 0.46 -10.77
CA THR A 81 -9.58 -0.18 -10.94
C THR A 81 -9.53 -1.71 -10.89
N ARG A 82 -8.33 -2.30 -10.74
CA ARG A 82 -8.14 -3.75 -10.78
C ARG A 82 -8.21 -4.33 -9.35
N ARG A 83 -8.97 -5.42 -9.18
CA ARG A 83 -8.95 -6.20 -7.95
C ARG A 83 -7.63 -6.95 -7.86
N TRP A 84 -6.90 -6.74 -6.78
CA TRP A 84 -5.58 -7.35 -6.57
C TRP A 84 -5.69 -8.65 -5.79
N THR A 85 -5.02 -9.69 -6.28
CA THR A 85 -5.10 -11.04 -5.71
C THR A 85 -3.81 -11.47 -5.01
N ALA A 86 -2.68 -10.86 -5.36
CA ALA A 86 -1.38 -11.11 -4.72
C ALA A 86 -1.27 -10.39 -3.37
N MET A 87 -2.14 -10.78 -2.43
CA MET A 87 -2.17 -10.29 -1.05
C MET A 87 -2.07 -11.45 -0.05
N ASP A 88 -1.35 -11.20 1.04
CA ASP A 88 -1.31 -12.06 2.22
C ASP A 88 -2.05 -11.33 3.34
N ALA A 89 -3.26 -11.80 3.63
CA ALA A 89 -4.11 -11.18 4.64
C ALA A 89 -3.56 -11.34 6.06
N ALA A 90 -2.87 -12.45 6.36
CA ALA A 90 -2.31 -12.71 7.69
C ALA A 90 -1.05 -11.88 7.95
N ALA A 91 -0.23 -11.67 6.92
CA ALA A 91 0.94 -10.80 7.02
C ALA A 91 0.63 -9.31 6.84
N GLU A 92 -0.57 -9.00 6.34
CA GLU A 92 -1.04 -7.68 5.91
C GLU A 92 -0.13 -7.10 4.79
N VAL A 93 0.18 -7.93 3.81
CA VAL A 93 1.14 -7.63 2.74
C VAL A 93 0.48 -7.69 1.37
N ILE A 94 0.78 -6.69 0.55
CA ILE A 94 0.44 -6.60 -0.87
C ILE A 94 1.75 -6.76 -1.65
N SER A 95 1.78 -7.70 -2.60
CA SER A 95 2.97 -7.99 -3.39
C SER A 95 2.82 -7.56 -4.84
N PHE A 96 3.88 -6.98 -5.40
CA PHE A 96 4.04 -6.65 -6.81
C PHE A 96 5.29 -7.35 -7.31
N SER A 97 5.17 -8.20 -8.33
CA SER A 97 6.30 -8.91 -8.94
C SER A 97 7.19 -7.98 -9.76
N ALA A 98 8.33 -8.46 -10.25
CA ALA A 98 9.17 -7.66 -11.16
C ALA A 98 8.42 -7.32 -12.47
N GLY A 99 7.69 -8.28 -13.05
CA GLY A 99 6.92 -8.08 -14.28
C GLY A 99 5.76 -7.09 -14.10
N ASP A 100 5.08 -7.14 -12.96
CA ASP A 100 4.10 -6.12 -12.57
C ASP A 100 4.71 -4.71 -12.59
N LEU A 101 5.92 -4.58 -12.03
CA LEU A 101 6.64 -3.32 -11.98
C LEU A 101 7.25 -2.92 -13.32
N GLU A 102 7.18 -3.73 -14.37
CA GLU A 102 7.59 -3.36 -15.72
C GLU A 102 6.42 -2.83 -16.56
N ASP A 103 5.17 -3.18 -16.19
CA ASP A 103 3.94 -2.67 -16.81
C ASP A 103 3.71 -1.18 -16.48
N PRO A 104 3.79 -0.25 -17.46
CA PRO A 104 3.56 1.17 -17.24
C PRO A 104 2.13 1.51 -16.76
N GLU A 105 1.12 0.74 -17.18
CA GLU A 105 -0.25 0.93 -16.71
C GLU A 105 -0.35 0.61 -15.23
N LEU A 106 0.26 -0.50 -14.81
CA LEU A 106 0.25 -0.89 -13.40
C LEU A 106 1.06 0.09 -12.55
N ARG A 107 2.20 0.60 -13.02
CA ARG A 107 2.94 1.67 -12.34
C ARG A 107 2.07 2.90 -12.07
N THR A 108 1.20 3.23 -13.01
CA THR A 108 0.24 4.32 -12.85
C THR A 108 -0.86 3.93 -11.87
N ALA A 109 -1.40 2.72 -11.96
CA ALA A 109 -2.43 2.22 -11.07
C ALA A 109 -1.97 2.10 -9.60
N MET A 110 -0.69 1.83 -9.35
CA MET A 110 -0.07 1.82 -8.01
C MET A 110 -0.12 3.18 -7.30
N GLN A 111 -0.39 4.26 -8.02
CA GLN A 111 -0.65 5.57 -7.43
C GLN A 111 -2.04 5.63 -6.74
N SER A 112 -2.87 4.60 -6.90
CA SER A 112 -4.17 4.44 -6.27
C SER A 112 -4.37 3.02 -5.76
N VAL A 113 -3.68 2.66 -4.68
CA VAL A 113 -3.91 1.41 -3.94
C VAL A 113 -4.95 1.68 -2.84
N VAL A 114 -6.00 0.88 -2.80
CA VAL A 114 -7.04 0.94 -1.77
C VAL A 114 -7.10 -0.43 -1.10
N ALA A 115 -6.74 -0.50 0.17
CA ALA A 115 -6.78 -1.70 0.97
C ALA A 115 -7.92 -1.60 1.98
N THR A 116 -8.82 -2.58 1.98
CA THR A 116 -9.96 -2.64 2.91
C THR A 116 -9.70 -3.69 3.97
N PHE A 117 -9.83 -3.27 5.22
CA PHE A 117 -9.77 -4.10 6.40
C PHE A 117 -11.16 -4.14 7.03
N SER A 118 -11.59 -5.33 7.45
CA SER A 118 -12.87 -5.48 8.12
C SER A 118 -12.80 -6.45 9.28
N SER A 119 -13.85 -6.44 10.10
CA SER A 119 -14.08 -7.52 11.07
C SER A 119 -14.05 -8.90 10.42
N PRO A 120 -13.69 -9.94 11.19
CA PRO A 120 -14.11 -11.32 10.95
C PRO A 120 -15.55 -11.40 10.42
#